data_AF-A0A831W7G3-F1
#
_entry.id   AF-A0A831W7G3-F1
#
_cell.length_a   1.000
_cell.length_b   1.000
_cell.length_c   1.000
_cell.angle_alpha   90.00
_cell.angle_beta   90.00
_cell.angle_gamma   90.00
#
_symmetry.space_group_name_H-M   'P 1'
#
loop_
_entity.id
_entity.type
_entity.pdbx_description
1 polymer ?
#
loop_
_entity_poly.entity_id
_entity_poly.type
_entity_poly.pdbx_seq_one_letter_code
_entity_poly.pdbx_strand_id
1 'polypeptide(L)'
;MNRPALPAIDVAAWETGNVLPLLHEIRHALQNLLDGDRETTIDLRALPMAPGEEARLIETLGEGEVSVQLNALGKSEITETRYPGVWLIAHYNANGEVLGKFIEITRIPGLLKSQREDIADGLQALEDELHEK
;
A
#
# COMPACT_ATOMS: atom_id res chain seq x y z
N MET A 1 -4.89 -14.36 17.33
CA MET A 1 -3.96 -14.19 16.20
C MET A 1 -2.55 -14.41 16.71
N ASN A 2 -1.88 -15.45 16.21
CA ASN A 2 -0.52 -15.81 16.62
C ASN A 2 0.45 -14.94 15.81
N ARG A 3 0.91 -13.83 16.40
CA ARG A 3 1.86 -12.93 15.73
C ARG A 3 3.19 -13.67 15.52
N PRO A 4 3.68 -13.86 14.29
CA PRO A 4 5.06 -14.30 14.11
C PRO A 4 5.99 -13.27 14.78
N ALA A 5 7.02 -13.77 15.47
CA ALA A 5 8.04 -12.91 16.04
C ALA A 5 8.67 -12.08 14.91
N LEU A 6 8.69 -10.75 15.07
CA LEU A 6 9.29 -9.86 14.08
C LEU A 6 10.74 -10.32 13.85
N PRO A 7 11.17 -10.53 12.59
CA PRO A 7 12.56 -10.86 12.31
C PRO A 7 13.47 -9.77 12.89
N ALA A 8 14.66 -10.18 13.32
CA ALA A 8 15.66 -9.26 13.85
C ALA A 8 15.93 -8.15 12.82
N ILE A 9 15.60 -6.92 13.20
CA ILE A 9 15.83 -5.75 12.36
C ILE A 9 17.30 -5.37 12.54
N ASP A 10 18.03 -5.24 11.44
CA ASP A 10 19.29 -4.51 11.49
C ASP A 10 19.00 -3.02 11.70
N VAL A 11 19.04 -2.56 12.95
CA VAL A 11 18.79 -1.15 13.29
C VAL A 11 19.81 -0.20 12.67
N ALA A 12 21.01 -0.69 12.29
CA ALA A 12 22.00 0.11 11.58
C ALA A 12 21.56 0.44 10.14
N ALA A 13 20.67 -0.38 9.55
CA ALA A 13 20.07 -0.13 8.24
C ALA A 13 19.17 1.13 8.21
N TRP A 14 18.70 1.57 9.38
CA TRP A 14 17.80 2.72 9.52
C TRP A 14 18.53 4.06 9.53
N GLU A 15 19.82 4.08 9.89
CA GLU A 15 20.57 5.32 10.12
C GLU A 15 21.03 6.01 8.83
N THR A 16 20.63 5.52 7.65
CA THR A 16 21.00 6.13 6.38
C THR A 16 19.93 7.06 5.86
N GLY A 17 20.27 8.34 5.76
CA GLY A 17 19.54 9.38 5.04
C GLY A 17 18.05 9.44 5.37
N ASN A 18 17.19 9.25 4.36
CA ASN A 18 15.75 9.51 4.48
C ASN A 18 14.92 8.35 5.05
N VAL A 19 15.53 7.20 5.35
CA VAL A 19 14.81 6.02 5.86
C VAL A 19 14.23 6.26 7.25
N LEU A 20 15.03 6.72 8.22
CA LEU A 20 14.55 6.95 9.59
C LEU A 20 13.47 8.05 9.68
N PRO A 21 13.60 9.21 9.01
CA PRO A 21 12.51 10.19 8.93
C PRO A 21 11.20 9.59 8.43
N LEU A 22 11.24 8.75 7.39
CA LEU A 22 10.05 8.09 6.85
C LEU A 22 9.43 7.11 7.83
N LEU A 23 10.24 6.34 8.56
CA LEU A 23 9.72 5.46 9.61
C LEU A 23 9.03 6.25 10.73
N HIS A 24 9.58 7.43 11.10
CA HIS A 24 8.92 8.32 12.04
C HIS A 24 7.61 8.89 11.49
N GLU A 25 7.58 9.27 10.21
CA GLU A 25 6.38 9.74 9.54
C GLU A 25 5.28 8.67 9.50
N ILE A 26 5.63 7.44 9.12
CA ILE A 26 4.70 6.29 9.14
C ILE A 26 4.17 6.04 10.54
N ARG A 27 5.02 6.09 11.58
CA ARG A 27 4.58 5.97 12.98
C ARG A 27 3.58 7.07 13.33
N HIS A 28 3.84 8.31 12.96
CA HIS A 28 2.93 9.43 13.22
C HIS A 28 1.60 9.28 12.46
N ALA A 29 1.65 8.84 11.21
CA ALA A 29 0.47 8.56 10.40
C ALA A 29 -0.39 7.43 11.01
N LEU A 30 0.24 6.37 11.52
CA LEU A 30 -0.46 5.29 12.22
C LEU A 30 -1.17 5.79 13.48
N GLN A 31 -0.53 6.65 14.26
CA GLN A 31 -1.17 7.27 15.43
C GLN A 31 -2.40 8.09 15.01
N ASN A 32 -2.30 8.87 13.93
CA ASN A 32 -3.41 9.65 13.39
C ASN A 32 -4.56 8.78 12.87
N LEU A 33 -4.25 7.61 12.28
CA LEU A 33 -5.24 6.63 11.84
C LEU A 33 -6.00 6.05 13.05
N LEU A 34 -5.30 5.76 14.15
CA LEU A 34 -5.93 5.28 15.38
C LEU A 34 -6.80 6.33 16.05
N ASP A 35 -6.35 7.58 16.12
CA ASP A 35 -7.01 8.64 16.89
C ASP A 35 -8.20 9.27 16.16
N GLY A 36 -8.22 9.24 14.82
CA GLY A 36 -9.24 9.96 14.05
C GLY A 36 -9.52 9.43 12.66
N ASP A 37 -9.12 8.19 12.35
CA ASP A 37 -9.33 7.54 11.05
C ASP A 37 -8.79 8.35 9.85
N ARG A 38 -7.74 9.14 10.09
CA ARG A 38 -7.09 9.96 9.07
C ARG A 38 -6.09 9.10 8.29
N GLU A 39 -6.48 8.75 7.07
CA GLU A 39 -5.61 8.08 6.11
C GLU A 39 -4.47 9.03 5.66
N THR A 40 -3.30 8.47 5.34
CA THR A 40 -2.14 9.23 4.85
C THR A 40 -1.47 8.50 3.70
N THR A 41 -1.06 9.22 2.67
CA THR A 41 -0.33 8.66 1.52
C THR A 41 1.01 9.36 1.38
N ILE A 42 2.08 8.57 1.26
CA ILE A 42 3.45 9.03 1.06
C ILE A 42 3.89 8.59 -0.34
N ASP A 43 4.22 9.54 -1.22
CA ASP A 43 4.79 9.26 -2.54
C ASP A 43 6.30 9.08 -2.42
N LEU A 44 6.78 7.83 -2.58
CA LEU A 44 8.20 7.52 -2.46
C LEU A 44 9.02 8.08 -3.62
N ARG A 45 8.41 8.31 -4.79
CA ARG A 45 9.10 8.85 -5.97
C ARG A 45 9.22 10.38 -5.92
N ALA A 46 8.35 11.04 -5.16
CA ALA A 46 8.44 12.48 -4.94
C ALA A 46 9.56 12.86 -3.95
N LEU A 47 10.09 11.90 -3.20
CA LEU A 47 11.13 12.12 -2.20
C LEU A 47 12.53 11.92 -2.79
N PRO A 48 13.51 12.76 -2.42
CA PRO A 48 14.89 12.58 -2.85
C PRO A 48 15.52 11.41 -2.09
N MET A 49 15.35 10.19 -2.59
CA MET A 49 15.95 8.98 -1.98
C MET A 49 17.32 8.72 -2.61
N ALA A 50 18.32 8.42 -1.78
CA ALA A 50 19.61 7.96 -2.25
C ALA A 50 19.50 6.52 -2.83
N PRO A 51 20.41 6.11 -3.73
CA PRO A 51 20.39 4.77 -4.30
C PRO A 51 20.38 3.69 -3.21
N GLY A 52 19.38 2.80 -3.26
CA GLY A 52 19.21 1.70 -2.31
C GLY A 52 18.40 2.03 -1.04
N GLU A 53 18.08 3.30 -0.76
CA GLU A 53 17.26 3.66 0.39
C GLU A 53 15.82 3.16 0.26
N GLU A 54 15.24 3.27 -0.93
CA GLU A 54 13.89 2.75 -1.19
C GLU A 54 13.83 1.24 -0.94
N ALA A 55 14.80 0.48 -1.48
CA ALA A 55 14.89 -0.96 -1.28
C ALA A 55 15.03 -1.31 0.20
N ARG A 56 15.86 -0.58 0.94
CA ARG A 56 16.07 -0.79 2.38
C ARG A 56 14.86 -0.42 3.22
N LEU A 57 14.12 0.62 2.82
CA LEU A 57 12.84 0.97 3.43
C LEU A 57 11.83 -0.15 3.22
N ILE A 58 11.69 -0.67 2.00
CA ILE A 58 10.76 -1.76 1.69
C ILE A 58 11.14 -3.03 2.47
N GLU A 59 12.42 -3.40 2.48
CA GLU A 59 12.92 -4.53 3.27
C GLU A 59 12.65 -4.32 4.77
N THR A 60 12.85 -3.10 5.26
CA THR A 60 12.51 -2.72 6.63
C THR A 60 11.02 -2.84 6.91
N LEU A 61 10.15 -2.38 6.02
CA LEU A 61 8.71 -2.52 6.23
C LEU A 61 8.28 -3.99 6.17
N GLY A 62 8.98 -4.80 5.38
CA GLY A 62 8.70 -6.21 5.20
C GLY A 62 7.31 -6.47 4.64
N GLU A 63 6.95 -7.74 4.55
CA GLU A 63 5.66 -8.18 4.03
C GLU A 63 4.77 -8.66 5.17
N GLY A 64 3.48 -8.32 5.07
CA GLY A 64 2.42 -8.71 5.98
C GLY A 64 1.64 -9.90 5.46
N GLU A 65 0.36 -9.96 5.80
CA GLU A 65 -0.50 -11.10 5.50
C GLU A 65 -1.24 -10.95 4.16
N VAL A 66 -1.43 -9.72 3.69
CA VAL A 66 -2.27 -9.42 2.53
C VAL A 66 -1.41 -8.94 1.36
N SER A 67 -1.58 -9.57 0.20
CA SER A 67 -1.06 -9.09 -1.08
C SER A 67 -2.16 -9.19 -2.13
N VAL A 68 -2.29 -8.14 -2.94
CA VAL A 68 -3.29 -8.01 -3.98
C VAL A 68 -2.61 -7.58 -5.27
N GLN A 69 -2.96 -8.26 -6.35
CA GLN A 69 -2.64 -7.83 -7.70
C GLN A 69 -3.91 -7.30 -8.36
N LEU A 70 -3.86 -6.03 -8.76
CA LEU A 70 -4.94 -5.37 -9.48
C LEU A 70 -4.53 -5.15 -10.94
N ASN A 71 -5.39 -5.56 -11.87
CA ASN A 71 -5.20 -5.31 -13.30
C ASN A 71 -6.33 -4.40 -13.78
N ALA A 72 -6.20 -3.10 -13.51
CA ALA A 72 -7.17 -2.07 -13.90
C ALA A 72 -6.40 -0.90 -14.51
N LEU A 73 -6.55 -0.69 -15.83
CA LEU A 73 -5.83 0.33 -16.61
C LEU A 73 -4.28 0.25 -16.53
N GLY A 74 -3.75 -0.87 -16.03
CA GLY A 74 -2.34 -1.11 -15.72
C GLY A 74 -2.23 -2.14 -14.60
N LYS A 75 -1.05 -2.75 -14.45
CA LYS A 75 -0.79 -3.66 -13.33
C LYS A 75 -0.46 -2.83 -12.10
N SER A 76 -1.12 -3.11 -10.98
CA SER A 76 -0.78 -2.56 -9.67
C SER A 76 -0.63 -3.68 -8.66
N GLU A 77 0.36 -3.57 -7.79
CA GLU A 77 0.59 -4.48 -6.67
C GLU A 77 0.39 -3.70 -5.38
N ILE A 78 -0.43 -4.25 -4.50
CA ILE A 78 -0.79 -3.65 -3.22
C ILE A 78 -0.50 -4.69 -2.15
N THR A 79 0.44 -4.39 -1.25
CA THR A 79 0.90 -5.35 -0.24
C THR A 79 0.85 -4.70 1.13
N GLU A 80 0.18 -5.34 2.08
CA GLU A 80 0.27 -4.94 3.49
C GLU A 80 1.67 -5.28 4.00
N THR A 81 2.28 -4.37 4.75
CA THR A 81 3.60 -4.60 5.35
C THR A 81 3.47 -5.42 6.64
N ARG A 82 4.59 -5.75 7.30
CA ARG A 82 4.53 -6.40 8.62
C ARG A 82 3.89 -5.52 9.71
N TYR A 83 3.66 -4.24 9.41
CA TYR A 83 2.96 -3.28 10.26
C TYR A 83 1.51 -3.12 9.74
N PRO A 84 0.51 -3.66 10.45
CA PRO A 84 -0.88 -3.58 10.00
C PRO A 84 -1.34 -2.14 9.83
N GLY A 85 -2.07 -1.89 8.75
CA GLY A 85 -2.51 -0.56 8.36
C GLY A 85 -1.45 0.26 7.62
N VAL A 86 -0.28 -0.30 7.32
CA VAL A 86 0.72 0.28 6.40
C VAL A 86 0.78 -0.59 5.14
N TRP A 87 0.52 0.02 4.00
CA TRP A 87 0.39 -0.63 2.71
C TRP A 87 1.39 -0.06 1.72
N LEU A 88 2.04 -0.92 0.95
CA LEU A 88 2.88 -0.55 -0.17
C LEU A 88 2.09 -0.73 -1.46
N ILE A 89 2.01 0.32 -2.28
CA ILE A 89 1.31 0.32 -3.57
C ILE A 89 2.32 0.63 -4.67
N ALA A 90 2.49 -0.30 -5.60
CA ALA A 90 3.34 -0.13 -6.77
C ALA A 90 2.49 -0.17 -8.04
N HIS A 91 2.57 0.87 -8.87
CA HIS A 91 1.91 0.93 -10.17
C HIS A 91 2.91 0.68 -11.26
N TYR A 92 2.53 -0.15 -12.24
CA TYR A 92 3.36 -0.52 -13.37
C TYR A 92 2.71 -0.06 -14.68
N ASN A 93 3.54 0.31 -15.66
CA ASN A 93 3.09 0.51 -17.02
C ASN A 93 2.93 -0.83 -17.76
N ALA A 94 2.48 -0.77 -19.01
CA ALA A 94 2.33 -1.94 -19.88
C ALA A 94 3.65 -2.69 -20.16
N ASN A 95 4.80 -2.05 -19.96
CA ASN A 95 6.13 -2.65 -20.14
C ASN A 95 6.68 -3.27 -18.85
N GLY A 96 5.94 -3.21 -17.73
CA GLY A 96 6.37 -3.72 -16.43
C GLY A 96 7.30 -2.79 -15.66
N GLU A 97 7.45 -1.53 -16.08
CA GLU A 97 8.24 -0.53 -15.36
C GLU A 97 7.38 0.15 -14.29
N VAL A 98 7.97 0.39 -13.11
CA VAL A 98 7.29 1.08 -12.01
C VAL A 98 7.06 2.55 -12.39
N LEU A 99 5.80 2.92 -12.57
CA LEU A 99 5.34 4.30 -12.77
C LEU A 99 5.29 5.08 -11.45
N GLY A 100 4.78 4.43 -10.40
CA GLY A 100 4.51 5.05 -9.12
C GLY A 100 4.71 4.06 -7.98
N LYS A 101 5.22 4.54 -6.84
CA LYS A 101 5.31 3.73 -5.62
C LYS A 101 4.94 4.58 -4.42
N PHE A 102 3.98 4.09 -3.64
CA PHE A 102 3.33 4.84 -2.58
C PHE A 102 3.26 3.98 -1.32
N ILE A 103 3.34 4.63 -0.15
CA ILE A 103 2.96 4.03 1.11
C ILE A 103 1.64 4.63 1.54
N GLU A 104 0.60 3.81 1.68
CA GLU A 104 -0.69 4.22 2.24
C GLU A 104 -0.81 3.73 3.68
N ILE A 105 -1.17 4.64 4.58
CA ILE A 105 -1.49 4.35 5.96
C ILE A 105 -3.02 4.42 6.09
N THR A 106 -3.66 3.26 6.06
CA THR A 106 -5.12 3.10 6.03
C THR A 106 -5.52 1.68 6.44
N ARG A 107 -6.80 1.48 6.78
CA ARG A 107 -7.37 0.15 7.03
C ARG A 107 -7.52 -0.67 5.75
N ILE A 108 -7.96 -0.01 4.69
CA ILE A 108 -8.19 -0.62 3.37
C ILE A 108 -7.76 0.42 2.33
N PRO A 109 -6.74 0.13 1.51
CA PRO A 109 -6.30 0.98 0.42
C PRO A 109 -7.46 1.46 -0.45
N GLY A 110 -7.46 2.74 -0.81
CA GLY A 110 -8.53 3.35 -1.59
C GLY A 110 -8.76 2.61 -2.92
N LEU A 111 -7.67 2.11 -3.50
CA LEU A 111 -7.66 1.36 -4.76
C LEU A 111 -8.37 0.00 -4.70
N LEU A 112 -8.55 -0.57 -3.50
CA LEU A 112 -9.31 -1.81 -3.30
C LEU A 112 -10.81 -1.59 -3.11
N LYS A 113 -11.26 -0.34 -2.92
CA LYS A 113 -12.67 -0.01 -2.74
C LYS A 113 -13.32 0.07 -4.13
N SER A 114 -14.32 -0.77 -4.38
CA SER A 114 -15.13 -0.68 -5.61
C SER A 114 -15.79 0.68 -5.72
N GLN A 115 -15.68 1.30 -6.88
CA GLN A 115 -16.28 2.62 -7.12
C GLN A 115 -17.81 2.48 -7.23
N ARG A 116 -18.50 3.57 -6.92
CA ARG A 116 -19.97 3.58 -6.94
C ARG A 116 -20.50 3.27 -8.33
N GLU A 117 -19.82 3.76 -9.37
CA GLU A 117 -20.15 3.55 -10.77
C GLU A 117 -20.02 2.08 -11.15
N ASP A 118 -18.91 1.43 -10.82
CA ASP A 118 -18.70 0.00 -11.08
C ASP A 118 -19.76 -0.88 -10.39
N ILE A 119 -20.17 -0.50 -9.17
CA ILE A 119 -21.23 -1.19 -8.43
C ILE A 119 -22.58 -1.01 -9.13
N ALA A 120 -22.87 0.18 -9.65
CA ALA A 120 -24.11 0.46 -10.37
C ALA A 120 -24.18 -0.33 -11.69
N ASP A 121 -23.07 -0.37 -12.44
CA ASP A 121 -22.97 -1.16 -13.68
C ASP A 121 -23.14 -2.66 -13.39
N GLY A 122 -22.54 -3.15 -12.30
CA GLY A 122 -22.70 -4.53 -11.85
C GLY A 122 -24.13 -4.88 -11.45
N LEU A 123 -24.85 -3.94 -10.81
CA LEU A 123 -26.27 -4.12 -10.49
C LEU A 123 -27.12 -4.20 -11.76
N GLN A 124 -26.92 -3.29 -12.71
CA GLN A 124 -27.68 -3.27 -13.96
C GLN A 124 -27.46 -4.57 -14.76
N ALA A 125 -26.22 -5.01 -14.89
CA ALA A 125 -25.90 -6.26 -15.57
C ALA A 125 -26.61 -7.47 -14.95
N LEU A 126 -26.68 -7.53 -13.61
CA LEU A 126 -27.38 -8.60 -12.92
C LEU A 126 -28.91 -8.52 -13.09
N GLU A 127 -29.49 -7.33 -13.11
CA GLU A 127 -30.93 -7.13 -13.37
C GLU A 127 -31.32 -7.59 -14.78
N ASP A 128 -30.50 -7.26 -15.79
CA ASP A 128 -30.71 -7.66 -17.18
C ASP A 128 -30.69 -9.19 -17.31
N GLU A 129 -29.71 -9.87 -16.72
CA GLU A 129 -29.60 -11.34 -16.71
C GLU A 129 -30.80 -12.04 -16.03
N LEU A 130 -31.43 -11.39 -15.05
CA LEU A 130 -32.59 -11.93 -14.34
C LEU A 130 -33.90 -11.72 -15.11
N HIS A 131 -34.00 -10.68 -15.94
CA HIS A 131 -35.18 -10.41 -16.77
C HIS A 131 -35.21 -11.22 -18.07
N GLU A 132 -34.06 -11.69 -18.55
CA GLU A 132 -33.96 -12.59 -19.71
C GLU A 132 -34.28 -14.07 -19.40
N LYS A 133 -34.57 -14.41 -18.14
CA LYS A 133 -35.00 -15.74 -17.67
C LYS A 133 -36.49 -15.81 -17.38
#